data_AF-A0A820GWS5-F1
#
_entry.id   AF-A0A820GWS5-F1
#
_cell.length_a   1.000
_cell.length_b   1.000
_cell.length_c   1.000
_cell.angle_alpha   90.00
_cell.angle_beta   90.00
_cell.angle_gamma   90.00
#
_symmetry.space_group_name_H-M   'P 1'
#
loop_
_entity.id
_entity.type
_entity.pdbx_description
1 polymer ?
#
loop_
_entity_poly.entity_id
_entity_poly.type
_entity_poly.pdbx_seq_one_letter_code
_entity_poly.pdbx_strand_id
1 'polypeptide(L)'
;YLILIVYLPNCPEALIICLATASLGAIFSSAAADFGVLGVTERFSQIEPKVMFGCNAVVYNRKIHDSLVKLKDSVLALPSLKYVVVIPFVSDYSMDLSEIPNSLPIDEFLSMPADKNIPLEFEQVPFNHPLFIITVSWMMWNWLISSIALGTPIVLYDGSPIVPDYYRLWDLADEIGYSF
;
A
#
# COMPACT_ATOMS: atom_id res chain seq x y z
N TYR A 1 4.98 19.20 -2.46
CA TYR A 1 4.43 18.38 -1.36
C TYR A 1 5.25 17.12 -1.23
N LEU A 2 5.38 16.59 -0.02
CA LEU A 2 5.85 15.22 0.16
C LEU A 2 4.73 14.29 -0.33
N ILE A 3 5.05 13.39 -1.26
CA ILE A 3 4.09 12.45 -1.85
C ILE A 3 4.61 11.04 -1.62
N LEU A 4 3.78 10.23 -0.96
CA LEU A 4 4.02 8.82 -0.68
C LEU A 4 3.08 8.01 -1.57
N ILE A 5 3.62 6.98 -2.22
CA ILE A 5 2.84 6.05 -3.03
C ILE A 5 2.87 4.65 -2.46
N VAL A 6 1.76 3.94 -2.59
CA VAL A 6 1.69 2.48 -2.36
C VAL A 6 1.41 1.75 -3.67
N TYR A 7 2.08 0.62 -3.86
CA TYR A 7 1.87 -0.33 -4.94
C TYR A 7 1.69 -1.73 -4.34
N LEU A 8 0.54 -1.91 -3.69
CA LEU A 8 0.26 -3.01 -2.76
C LEU A 8 -1.06 -3.72 -3.09
N PRO A 9 -1.21 -4.98 -2.67
CA PRO A 9 -2.47 -5.73 -2.71
C PRO A 9 -3.43 -5.22 -1.64
N ASN A 10 -4.56 -5.91 -1.47
CA ASN A 10 -5.59 -5.49 -0.55
C ASN A 10 -5.20 -5.79 0.93
N CYS A 11 -4.29 -5.01 1.55
CA CYS A 11 -3.68 -5.33 2.84
C CYS A 11 -3.70 -4.21 3.92
N PRO A 12 -3.57 -4.55 5.23
CA PRO A 12 -3.56 -3.56 6.32
C PRO A 12 -2.47 -2.51 6.21
N GLU A 13 -1.29 -2.89 5.71
CA GLU A 13 -0.13 -1.99 5.58
C GLU A 13 -0.47 -0.80 4.68
N ALA A 14 -1.22 -1.00 3.60
CA ALA A 14 -1.64 0.10 2.71
C ALA A 14 -2.44 1.17 3.49
N LEU A 15 -3.31 0.75 4.40
CA LEU A 15 -4.10 1.65 5.24
C LEU A 15 -3.24 2.33 6.31
N ILE A 16 -2.34 1.59 6.95
CA ILE A 16 -1.38 2.14 7.93
C ILE A 16 -0.51 3.21 7.28
N ILE A 17 0.02 2.95 6.08
CA ILE A 17 0.83 3.91 5.32
C ILE A 17 0.01 5.13 4.92
N CYS A 18 -1.26 4.95 4.54
CA CYS A 18 -2.16 6.05 4.26
C CYS A 18 -2.33 6.98 5.47
N LEU A 19 -2.58 6.42 6.66
CA LEU A 19 -2.72 7.20 7.89
C LEU A 19 -1.40 7.86 8.31
N ALA A 20 -0.27 7.16 8.17
CA ALA A 20 1.06 7.72 8.42
C ALA A 20 1.40 8.87 7.46
N THR A 21 0.97 8.76 6.20
CA THR A 21 1.12 9.84 5.22
C THR A 21 0.28 11.06 5.63
N ALA A 22 -0.96 10.84 6.06
CA ALA A 22 -1.84 11.88 6.53
C ALA A 22 -1.30 12.59 7.79
N SER A 23 -0.75 11.84 8.75
CA SER A 23 -0.19 12.43 9.98
C SER A 23 1.00 13.35 9.72
N LEU A 24 1.70 13.15 8.61
CA LEU A 24 2.83 13.99 8.19
C LEU A 24 2.39 15.23 7.39
N GLY A 25 1.08 15.44 7.15
CA GLY A 25 0.61 16.48 6.23
C GLY A 25 1.11 16.25 4.80
N ALA A 26 1.36 14.99 4.45
CA ALA A 26 1.81 14.57 3.13
C ALA A 26 0.62 14.08 2.29
N ILE A 27 0.84 13.97 0.99
CA ILE A 27 -0.18 13.52 0.04
C ILE A 27 0.00 12.03 -0.21
N PHE A 28 -1.08 11.28 -0.09
CA PHE A 28 -1.12 9.86 -0.39
C PHE A 28 -1.61 9.60 -1.82
N SER A 29 -1.01 8.61 -2.47
CA SER A 29 -1.49 8.09 -3.75
C SER A 29 -1.22 6.58 -3.83
N SER A 30 -1.97 5.86 -4.66
CA SER A 30 -1.95 4.40 -4.64
C SER A 30 -2.20 3.77 -6.00
N ALA A 31 -1.62 2.58 -6.20
CA ALA A 31 -1.92 1.67 -7.27
C ALA A 31 -2.06 0.25 -6.70
N ALA A 32 -3.02 -0.52 -7.23
CA ALA A 32 -3.08 -1.96 -6.98
C ALA A 32 -1.79 -2.64 -7.36
N ALA A 33 -1.40 -3.68 -6.62
CA ALA A 33 -0.36 -4.60 -7.07
C ALA A 33 -0.66 -5.25 -8.44
N ASP A 34 -1.92 -5.33 -8.87
CA ASP A 34 -2.29 -5.92 -10.17
C ASP A 34 -2.04 -5.02 -11.39
N PHE A 35 -1.70 -3.73 -11.18
CA PHE A 35 -1.35 -2.89 -12.32
C PHE A 35 -0.06 -3.37 -13.01
N GLY A 36 0.01 -3.15 -14.32
CA GLY A 36 1.27 -3.30 -15.05
C GLY A 36 2.19 -2.09 -14.84
N VAL A 37 3.48 -2.27 -15.11
CA VAL A 37 4.53 -1.24 -15.02
C VAL A 37 4.11 0.06 -15.70
N LEU A 38 3.66 -0.01 -16.97
CA LEU A 38 3.25 1.18 -17.72
C LEU A 38 2.17 1.98 -17.01
N GLY A 39 1.12 1.30 -16.51
CA GLY A 39 0.01 1.95 -15.84
C GLY A 39 0.45 2.68 -14.56
N VAL A 40 1.40 2.10 -13.82
CA VAL A 40 1.99 2.70 -12.61
C VAL A 40 2.92 3.87 -12.94
N THR A 41 3.76 3.74 -13.96
CA THR A 41 4.70 4.78 -14.35
C THR A 41 3.98 6.01 -14.92
N GLU A 42 2.97 5.82 -15.79
CA GLU A 42 2.24 6.93 -16.41
C GLU A 42 1.53 7.82 -15.38
N ARG A 43 0.99 7.23 -14.31
CA ARG A 43 0.32 8.01 -13.26
C ARG A 43 1.30 8.68 -12.30
N PHE A 44 2.35 7.97 -11.89
CA PHE A 44 3.24 8.47 -10.84
C PHE A 44 4.31 9.41 -11.37
N SER A 45 4.67 9.34 -12.65
CA SER A 45 5.57 10.31 -13.28
C SER A 45 5.01 11.74 -13.24
N GLN A 46 3.68 11.91 -13.26
CA GLN A 46 3.03 13.21 -13.22
C GLN A 46 3.07 13.88 -11.84
N ILE A 47 3.26 13.10 -10.76
CA ILE A 47 3.21 13.59 -9.39
C ILE A 47 4.56 13.52 -8.68
N GLU A 48 5.58 12.90 -9.30
CA GLU A 48 6.96 12.82 -8.83
C GLU A 48 7.12 12.39 -7.34
N PRO A 49 6.60 11.21 -6.94
CA PRO A 49 6.64 10.76 -5.55
C PRO A 49 8.07 10.59 -5.05
N LYS A 50 8.25 10.71 -3.72
CA LYS A 50 9.55 10.56 -3.07
C LYS A 50 9.73 9.22 -2.36
N VAL A 51 8.65 8.60 -1.93
CA VAL A 51 8.69 7.30 -1.26
C VAL A 51 7.66 6.38 -1.90
N MET A 52 8.06 5.13 -2.11
CA MET A 52 7.19 4.08 -2.62
C MET A 52 7.19 2.88 -1.69
N PHE A 53 6.02 2.33 -1.42
CA PHE A 53 5.87 1.05 -0.74
C PHE A 53 5.40 0.00 -1.74
N GLY A 54 6.10 -1.13 -1.82
CA GLY A 54 5.78 -2.27 -2.69
C GLY A 54 5.77 -3.58 -1.92
N CYS A 55 5.46 -4.69 -2.60
CA CYS A 55 5.45 -6.03 -2.01
C CYS A 55 6.33 -7.00 -2.80
N ASN A 56 6.78 -8.08 -2.14
CA ASN A 56 7.60 -9.12 -2.79
C ASN A 56 6.79 -9.99 -3.77
N ALA A 57 5.56 -10.33 -3.41
CA ALA A 57 4.67 -11.12 -4.24
C ALA A 57 3.21 -10.87 -3.85
N VAL A 58 2.29 -11.36 -4.68
CA VAL A 58 0.85 -11.42 -4.38
C VAL A 58 0.31 -12.82 -4.61
N VAL A 59 -0.79 -13.17 -3.95
CA VAL A 59 -1.46 -14.45 -4.15
C VAL A 59 -2.79 -14.22 -4.85
N TYR A 60 -2.92 -14.74 -6.07
CA TYR A 60 -4.18 -14.69 -6.80
C TYR A 60 -4.54 -16.07 -7.32
N ASN A 61 -5.80 -16.48 -7.13
CA ASN A 61 -6.29 -17.79 -7.54
C ASN A 61 -5.37 -18.95 -7.11
N ARG A 62 -4.89 -18.90 -5.84
CA ARG A 62 -3.95 -19.84 -5.22
C ARG A 62 -2.55 -19.93 -5.87
N LYS A 63 -2.21 -18.99 -6.75
CA LYS A 63 -0.88 -18.89 -7.35
C LYS A 63 -0.15 -17.69 -6.79
N ILE A 64 1.13 -17.88 -6.49
CA ILE A 64 2.01 -16.79 -6.11
C ILE A 64 2.50 -16.12 -7.39
N HIS A 65 2.39 -14.80 -7.44
CA HIS A 65 2.83 -13.97 -8.54
C HIS A 65 3.94 -13.03 -8.06
N ASP A 66 5.12 -13.16 -8.67
CA ASP A 66 6.26 -12.31 -8.39
C ASP A 66 5.92 -10.83 -8.63
N SER A 67 6.21 -10.00 -7.63
CA SER A 67 5.96 -8.55 -7.70
C SER A 67 7.25 -7.73 -7.75
N LEU A 68 8.42 -8.34 -7.59
CA LEU A 68 9.71 -7.65 -7.59
C LEU A 68 10.13 -7.23 -8.99
N VAL A 69 9.87 -8.06 -10.01
CA VAL A 69 10.20 -7.72 -11.41
C VAL A 69 9.46 -6.44 -11.84
N LYS A 70 8.14 -6.40 -11.64
CA LYS A 70 7.33 -5.22 -11.97
C LYS A 70 7.69 -4.01 -11.08
N LEU A 71 8.04 -4.25 -9.80
CA LEU A 71 8.44 -3.19 -8.88
C LEU A 71 9.74 -2.54 -9.36
N LYS A 72 10.75 -3.34 -9.70
CA LYS A 72 12.02 -2.89 -10.26
C LYS A 72 11.82 -1.99 -11.47
N ASP A 73 11.07 -2.47 -12.47
CA ASP A 73 10.86 -1.72 -13.71
C ASP A 73 10.10 -0.42 -13.46
N SER A 74 9.15 -0.41 -12.51
CA SER A 74 8.43 0.79 -12.10
C SER A 74 9.35 1.80 -11.40
N VAL A 75 10.22 1.33 -10.51
CA VAL A 75 11.18 2.18 -9.77
C VAL A 75 12.19 2.82 -10.73
N LEU A 76 12.72 2.05 -11.68
CA LEU A 76 13.67 2.56 -12.68
C LEU A 76 13.04 3.65 -13.56
N ALA A 77 11.73 3.60 -13.79
CA ALA A 77 11.01 4.59 -14.56
C ALA A 77 10.56 5.82 -13.72
N LEU A 78 10.77 5.82 -12.41
CA LEU A 78 10.39 6.88 -11.48
C LEU A 78 11.62 7.46 -10.76
N PRO A 79 12.46 8.25 -11.44
CA PRO A 79 13.71 8.79 -10.87
C PRO A 79 13.48 9.77 -9.70
N SER A 80 12.25 10.20 -9.45
CA SER A 80 11.89 11.03 -8.30
C SER A 80 11.99 10.30 -6.96
N LEU A 81 11.92 8.95 -6.98
CA LEU A 81 11.92 8.12 -5.78
C LEU A 81 13.26 8.19 -5.05
N LYS A 82 13.18 8.41 -3.74
CA LYS A 82 14.31 8.45 -2.81
C LYS A 82 14.37 7.22 -1.91
N TYR A 83 13.22 6.61 -1.63
CA TYR A 83 13.11 5.41 -0.81
C TYR A 83 12.07 4.47 -1.38
N VAL A 84 12.40 3.17 -1.42
CA VAL A 84 11.49 2.09 -1.83
C VAL A 84 11.41 1.06 -0.71
N VAL A 85 10.31 1.03 0.02
CA VAL A 85 10.14 0.09 1.14
C VAL A 85 9.36 -1.12 0.65
N VAL A 86 9.89 -2.32 0.88
CA VAL A 86 9.28 -3.57 0.40
C VAL A 86 8.72 -4.39 1.56
N ILE A 87 7.44 -4.75 1.43
CA ILE A 87 6.68 -5.53 2.40
C ILE A 87 6.71 -7.02 2.01
N PRO A 88 7.02 -7.94 2.95
CA PRO A 88 6.97 -9.38 2.72
C PRO A 88 5.52 -9.88 2.74
N PHE A 89 4.70 -9.44 1.79
CA PHE A 89 3.27 -9.79 1.74
C PHE A 89 3.06 -11.31 1.64
N VAL A 90 3.93 -12.01 0.92
CA VAL A 90 4.02 -13.48 0.98
C VAL A 90 5.27 -13.84 1.76
N SER A 91 5.13 -14.23 3.03
CA SER A 91 6.24 -14.42 3.97
C SER A 91 7.31 -15.39 3.48
N ASP A 92 6.90 -16.49 2.84
CA ASP A 92 7.79 -17.57 2.41
C ASP A 92 8.32 -17.39 0.98
N TYR A 93 8.07 -16.24 0.35
CA TYR A 93 8.51 -15.95 -1.01
C TYR A 93 9.77 -15.06 -1.02
N SER A 94 10.66 -15.31 -1.99
CA SER A 94 11.93 -14.60 -2.09
C SER A 94 11.76 -13.08 -2.13
N MET A 95 12.64 -12.37 -1.42
CA MET A 95 12.74 -10.91 -1.42
C MET A 95 14.18 -10.49 -1.71
N ASP A 96 14.62 -10.65 -2.96
CA ASP A 96 15.90 -10.11 -3.41
C ASP A 96 15.71 -8.68 -3.92
N LEU A 97 16.30 -7.73 -3.20
CA LEU A 97 16.18 -6.31 -3.46
C LEU A 97 17.42 -5.72 -4.16
N SER A 98 18.43 -6.53 -4.44
CA SER A 98 19.73 -6.08 -4.97
C SER A 98 19.64 -5.31 -6.28
N GLU A 99 18.64 -5.62 -7.11
CA GLU A 99 18.40 -4.95 -8.39
C GLU A 99 17.42 -3.76 -8.31
N ILE A 100 16.84 -3.47 -7.14
CA ILE A 100 15.87 -2.39 -6.96
C ILE A 100 16.56 -1.20 -6.27
N PRO A 101 16.77 -0.06 -6.98
CA PRO A 101 17.47 1.08 -6.41
C PRO A 101 16.78 1.66 -5.18
N ASN A 102 17.57 2.11 -4.20
CA ASN A 102 17.09 2.76 -2.97
C ASN A 102 16.07 1.94 -2.18
N SER A 103 16.13 0.61 -2.30
CA SER A 103 15.16 -0.28 -1.68
C SER A 103 15.65 -0.90 -0.38
N LEU A 104 14.69 -1.19 0.51
CA LEU A 104 14.93 -1.87 1.77
C LEU A 104 13.68 -2.61 2.26
N PRO A 105 13.83 -3.67 3.08
CA PRO A 105 12.71 -4.33 3.73
C PRO A 105 12.02 -3.40 4.74
N ILE A 106 10.72 -3.62 4.96
CA ILE A 106 9.95 -2.84 5.95
C ILE A 106 10.50 -2.95 7.38
N ASP A 107 11.02 -4.11 7.78
CA ASP A 107 11.57 -4.30 9.13
C ASP A 107 12.82 -3.43 9.36
N GLU A 108 13.66 -3.30 8.33
CA GLU A 108 14.83 -2.41 8.37
C GLU A 108 14.39 -0.96 8.40
N PHE A 109 13.38 -0.59 7.60
CA PHE A 109 12.80 0.75 7.60
C PHE A 109 12.25 1.14 8.98
N LEU A 110 11.52 0.24 9.64
CA LEU A 110 10.97 0.45 10.98
C LEU A 110 12.04 0.43 12.09
N SER A 111 13.19 -0.20 11.82
CA SER A 111 14.33 -0.27 12.75
C SER A 111 15.29 0.91 12.60
N MET A 112 15.08 1.79 11.62
CA MET A 112 15.89 3.00 11.47
C MET A 112 15.87 3.81 12.77
N PRO A 113 16.99 4.47 13.12
CA PRO A 113 17.08 5.27 14.33
C PRO A 113 16.15 6.48 14.24
N ALA A 114 14.92 6.29 14.70
CA ALA A 114 13.97 7.33 15.03
C ALA A 114 14.10 7.63 16.53
N ASP A 115 14.13 8.90 16.89
CA ASP A 115 14.06 9.27 18.30
C ASP A 115 12.64 8.94 18.80
N LYS A 116 12.52 7.78 19.47
CA LYS A 116 11.25 7.29 20.04
C LYS A 116 10.73 8.20 21.16
N ASN A 117 11.51 9.18 21.60
CA ASN A 117 11.07 10.19 22.56
C ASN A 117 10.41 11.40 21.88
N ILE A 118 10.44 11.50 20.54
CA ILE A 118 9.66 12.49 19.81
C ILE A 118 8.18 12.07 19.94
N PRO A 119 7.33 12.91 20.54
CA PRO A 119 5.90 12.63 20.59
C PRO A 119 5.34 12.56 19.17
N LEU A 120 4.36 11.69 18.96
CA LEU A 120 3.65 11.64 17.69
C LEU A 120 2.85 12.93 17.51
N GLU A 121 3.38 13.86 16.72
CA GLU A 121 2.71 15.10 16.35
C GLU A 121 2.07 14.96 14.98
N PHE A 122 0.81 15.38 14.88
CA PHE A 122 0.05 15.39 13.64
C PHE A 122 0.16 16.78 13.01
N GLU A 123 0.76 16.85 11.82
CA GLU A 123 0.95 18.11 11.10
C GLU A 123 -0.39 18.79 10.83
N GLN A 124 -0.53 20.06 11.24
CA GLN A 124 -1.75 20.83 11.05
C GLN A 124 -1.70 21.56 9.70
N VAL A 125 -2.53 21.10 8.76
CA VAL A 125 -2.58 21.66 7.41
C VAL A 125 -3.84 22.50 7.18
N PRO A 126 -3.83 23.44 6.22
CA PRO A 126 -5.03 24.18 5.83
C PRO A 126 -6.18 23.25 5.37
N PHE A 127 -7.42 23.70 5.49
CA PHE A 127 -8.60 22.92 5.09
C PHE A 127 -8.58 22.46 3.62
N ASN A 128 -7.97 23.23 2.73
CA ASN A 128 -7.84 22.92 1.31
C ASN A 128 -6.55 22.15 0.96
N HIS A 129 -5.82 21.65 1.97
CA HIS A 129 -4.65 20.82 1.73
C HIS A 129 -5.07 19.48 1.10
N PRO A 130 -4.44 19.06 -0.01
CA PRO A 130 -4.79 17.81 -0.66
C PRO A 130 -4.35 16.61 0.20
N LEU A 131 -5.29 15.71 0.50
CA LEU A 131 -4.95 14.45 1.19
C LEU A 131 -4.58 13.34 0.19
N PHE A 132 -5.23 13.34 -0.98
CA PHE A 132 -5.16 12.27 -1.96
C PHE A 132 -4.89 12.78 -3.37
N ILE A 133 -4.06 12.06 -4.12
CA ILE A 133 -4.07 12.10 -5.59
C ILE A 133 -4.38 10.68 -6.05
N ILE A 134 -5.54 10.46 -6.67
CA ILE A 134 -6.01 9.10 -6.99
C ILE A 134 -6.57 9.02 -8.39
N THR A 135 -6.39 7.85 -9.00
CA THR A 135 -7.10 7.47 -10.22
C THR A 135 -8.40 6.78 -9.87
N VAL A 136 -9.47 7.06 -10.62
CA VAL A 136 -10.83 6.52 -10.39
C VAL A 136 -10.90 4.99 -10.34
N SER A 137 -9.91 4.30 -10.92
CA SER A 137 -9.84 2.85 -10.96
C SER A 137 -9.55 2.20 -9.61
N TRP A 138 -9.04 2.92 -8.60
CA TRP A 138 -8.60 2.35 -7.32
C TRP A 138 -8.87 3.29 -6.12
N MET A 139 -10.15 3.52 -5.84
CA MET A 139 -10.62 4.42 -4.77
C MET A 139 -10.97 3.75 -3.45
N MET A 140 -11.23 2.43 -3.43
CA MET A 140 -11.94 1.76 -2.34
C MET A 140 -11.26 1.87 -0.97
N TRP A 141 -9.92 1.89 -0.93
CA TRP A 141 -9.14 2.01 0.29
C TRP A 141 -9.34 3.31 1.04
N ASN A 142 -9.45 4.43 0.33
CA ASN A 142 -9.61 5.75 0.95
C ASN A 142 -10.94 5.87 1.69
N TRP A 143 -11.96 5.10 1.28
CA TRP A 143 -13.26 5.06 1.96
C TRP A 143 -13.20 4.36 3.32
N LEU A 144 -12.24 3.46 3.52
CA LEU A 144 -12.07 2.76 4.79
C LEU A 144 -11.67 3.69 5.93
N ILE A 145 -11.06 4.83 5.62
CA ILE A 145 -10.71 5.85 6.63
C ILE A 145 -11.97 6.36 7.33
N SER A 146 -13.08 6.50 6.61
CA SER A 146 -14.37 6.89 7.19
C SER A 146 -14.86 5.85 8.21
N SER A 147 -14.67 4.56 7.94
CA SER A 147 -14.99 3.49 8.89
C SER A 147 -14.16 3.60 10.18
N ILE A 148 -12.84 3.79 10.05
CA ILE A 148 -11.97 4.00 11.22
C ILE A 148 -12.39 5.24 12.01
N ALA A 149 -12.71 6.34 11.32
CA ALA A 149 -13.14 7.58 11.95
C ALA A 149 -14.43 7.40 12.77
N LEU A 150 -15.31 6.48 12.36
CA LEU A 150 -16.51 6.09 13.10
C LEU A 150 -16.25 5.06 14.20
N GLY A 151 -15.00 4.61 14.38
CA GLY A 151 -14.62 3.58 15.33
C GLY A 151 -15.11 2.18 14.94
N THR A 152 -15.42 1.96 13.66
CA THR A 152 -15.91 0.66 13.20
C THR A 152 -14.75 -0.25 12.76
N PRO A 153 -14.82 -1.55 13.10
CA PRO A 153 -13.86 -2.53 12.62
C PRO A 153 -13.97 -2.71 11.10
N ILE A 154 -12.83 -3.01 10.46
CA ILE A 154 -12.74 -3.24 9.02
C ILE A 154 -12.27 -4.68 8.78
N VAL A 155 -12.91 -5.33 7.82
CA VAL A 155 -12.48 -6.63 7.30
C VAL A 155 -11.89 -6.42 5.92
N LEU A 156 -10.64 -6.83 5.76
CA LEU A 156 -9.90 -6.77 4.50
C LEU A 156 -9.85 -8.17 3.90
N TYR A 157 -10.22 -8.25 2.62
CA TYR A 157 -10.22 -9.49 1.87
C TYR A 157 -9.37 -9.34 0.62
N ASP A 158 -8.34 -10.16 0.48
CA ASP A 158 -7.49 -10.23 -0.72
C ASP A 158 -7.64 -11.64 -1.33
N GLY A 159 -7.94 -11.71 -2.62
CA GLY A 159 -8.12 -12.98 -3.33
C GLY A 159 -9.41 -13.08 -4.15
N SER A 160 -9.68 -14.29 -4.63
CA SER A 160 -10.83 -14.55 -5.51
C SER A 160 -12.08 -14.89 -4.70
N PRO A 161 -13.20 -14.17 -4.87
CA PRO A 161 -14.41 -14.37 -4.07
C PRO A 161 -15.11 -15.71 -4.32
N ILE A 162 -14.65 -16.49 -5.31
CA ILE A 162 -15.22 -17.76 -5.74
C ILE A 162 -14.25 -18.94 -5.53
N VAL A 163 -13.13 -18.72 -4.84
CA VAL A 163 -12.14 -19.73 -4.52
C VAL A 163 -12.01 -19.83 -2.99
N PRO A 164 -12.09 -21.02 -2.38
CA PRO A 164 -12.19 -22.36 -2.97
C PRO A 164 -13.52 -22.68 -3.67
N ASP A 165 -14.58 -21.97 -3.32
CA ASP A 165 -15.93 -22.14 -3.86
C ASP A 165 -16.68 -20.79 -3.81
N TYR A 166 -17.92 -20.79 -4.31
CA TYR A 166 -18.77 -19.59 -4.38
C TYR A 166 -19.26 -19.08 -3.02
N TYR A 167 -19.02 -19.81 -1.93
CA TYR A 167 -19.46 -19.44 -0.58
C TYR A 167 -18.40 -18.70 0.22
N ARG A 168 -17.17 -18.57 -0.28
CA ARG A 168 -16.04 -18.04 0.48
C ARG A 168 -16.32 -16.73 1.25
N LEU A 169 -17.03 -15.78 0.65
CA LEU A 169 -17.37 -14.50 1.31
C LEU A 169 -18.45 -14.65 2.39
N TRP A 170 -19.40 -15.58 2.21
CA TRP A 170 -20.42 -15.91 3.21
C TRP A 170 -19.79 -16.65 4.39
N ASP A 171 -18.93 -17.64 4.11
CA ASP A 171 -18.19 -18.36 5.14
C ASP A 171 -17.32 -17.39 5.95
N LEU A 172 -16.67 -16.43 5.27
CA LEU A 172 -15.90 -15.39 5.95
C LEU A 172 -16.79 -14.58 6.89
N ALA A 173 -17.98 -14.15 6.44
CA ALA A 173 -18.92 -13.37 7.25
C ALA A 173 -19.38 -14.13 8.50
N ASP A 174 -19.65 -15.43 8.36
CA ASP A 174 -19.99 -16.31 9.47
C ASP A 174 -18.82 -16.49 10.45
N GLU A 175 -17.58 -16.67 9.94
CA GLU A 175 -16.34 -16.79 10.75
C GLU A 175 -16.10 -15.56 11.63
N ILE A 176 -16.33 -14.36 11.10
CA ILE A 176 -16.12 -13.10 11.82
C ILE A 176 -17.30 -12.72 12.72
N GLY A 177 -18.42 -13.43 12.64
CA GLY A 177 -19.64 -13.16 13.42
C GLY A 177 -20.41 -11.92 12.97
N TYR A 178 -20.31 -11.52 11.71
CA TYR A 178 -21.07 -10.38 11.16
C TYR A 178 -22.25 -10.89 10.34
N SER A 179 -23.46 -10.56 10.78
CA SER A 179 -24.66 -10.68 9.96
C SER A 179 -24.86 -9.37 9.19
N PHE A 180 -25.01 -9.46 7.86
CA PHE A 180 -25.33 -8.34 6.97
C PHE A 180 -26.67 -7.67 7.31
#